data_AF-A0A2E1TWD1-F1
#
_entry.id   AF-A0A2E1TWD1-F1
#
_cell.length_a   1.000
_cell.length_b   1.000
_cell.length_c   1.000
_cell.angle_alpha   90.00
_cell.angle_beta   90.00
_cell.angle_gamma   90.00
#
_symmetry.space_group_name_H-M   'P 1'
#
loop_
_entity.id
_entity.type
_entity.pdbx_description
1 polymer ?
#
loop_
_entity_poly.entity_id
_entity_poly.type
_entity_poly.pdbx_seq_one_letter_code
_entity_poly.pdbx_strand_id
1 'polypeptide(L)'
;MDAFFLLLFITAVGITSFLLHRHQLIQRDREIKRSLPLPPLGKSNLNPPLKGAKIHSKINKVDKKAPIKPVSWLQLVSEMRRKNDFDAALMLCREKFPLYTAYKQATIILRSRLDSKKTNTEVRKTLTLELYRVAAAAELIHSKKMGSNNIPPSKLKRLDMERINSFSFKYNQLGYLELPLLTKQDIRIIVDMWGEPTKHGTPRVVYQKRLHELLVFQRV
;
A
#
# COMPACT_ATOMS: atom_id res chain seq x y z
N MET A 1 25.77 -12.21 44.85
CA MET A 1 25.67 -11.56 43.51
C MET A 1 24.23 -11.50 43.00
N ASP A 2 23.28 -12.06 43.74
CA ASP A 2 21.96 -12.44 43.21
C ASP A 2 20.97 -11.27 43.09
N ALA A 3 21.09 -10.27 43.96
CA ALA A 3 20.21 -9.09 43.93
C ALA A 3 20.38 -8.23 42.65
N PHE A 4 21.60 -8.15 42.11
CA PHE A 4 21.88 -7.40 40.89
C PHE A 4 21.24 -8.05 39.65
N PHE A 5 21.39 -9.37 39.51
CA PHE A 5 20.77 -10.12 38.41
C PHE A 5 19.24 -10.10 38.48
N LEU A 6 18.67 -10.12 39.68
CA LEU A 6 17.23 -10.06 39.90
C LEU A 6 16.65 -8.69 39.50
N LEU A 7 17.35 -7.60 39.82
CA LEU A 7 17.00 -6.25 39.38
C LEU A 7 17.09 -6.10 37.85
N LEU A 8 18.13 -6.67 37.23
CA LEU A 8 18.34 -6.63 35.78
C LEU A 8 17.25 -7.43 35.03
N PHE A 9 16.81 -8.54 35.61
CA PHE A 9 15.72 -9.33 35.06
C PHE A 9 14.37 -8.59 35.12
N ILE A 10 14.03 -7.99 36.27
CA ILE A 10 12.78 -7.22 36.41
C ILE A 10 12.73 -6.04 35.45
N THR A 11 13.85 -5.32 35.30
CA THR A 11 13.93 -4.18 34.36
C THR A 11 13.82 -4.64 32.90
N ALA A 12 14.46 -5.75 32.52
CA ALA A 12 14.33 -6.31 31.17
C ALA A 12 12.90 -6.74 30.84
N VAL A 13 12.20 -7.39 31.78
CA VAL A 13 10.78 -7.79 31.63
C VAL A 13 9.88 -6.56 31.54
N GLY A 14 10.13 -5.53 32.35
CA GLY A 14 9.39 -4.26 32.30
C GLY A 14 9.53 -3.57 30.95
N ILE A 15 10.75 -3.47 30.42
CA ILE A 15 11.04 -2.83 29.12
C ILE A 15 10.39 -3.62 27.98
N THR A 16 10.53 -4.94 27.96
CA THR A 16 9.93 -5.78 26.90
C THR A 16 8.41 -5.71 26.92
N SER A 17 7.78 -5.77 28.10
CA SER A 17 6.33 -5.61 28.24
C SER A 17 5.87 -4.22 27.78
N PHE A 18 6.59 -3.16 28.14
CA PHE A 18 6.29 -1.79 27.70
C PHE A 18 6.41 -1.63 26.18
N LEU A 19 7.47 -2.16 25.57
CA LEU A 19 7.67 -2.13 24.12
C LEU A 19 6.56 -2.90 23.38
N LEU A 20 6.18 -4.07 23.91
CA LEU A 20 5.11 -4.88 23.33
C LEU A 20 3.75 -4.19 23.45
N HIS A 21 3.45 -3.61 24.61
CA HIS A 21 2.21 -2.87 24.84
C HIS A 21 2.11 -1.63 23.93
N ARG A 22 3.20 -0.86 23.82
CA ARG A 22 3.28 0.29 22.91
C ARG A 22 3.08 -0.14 21.45
N HIS A 23 3.66 -1.28 21.05
CA HIS A 23 3.47 -1.81 19.70
C HIS A 23 2.00 -2.21 19.46
N GLN A 24 1.34 -2.84 20.43
CA GLN A 24 -0.08 -3.19 20.34
C GLN A 24 -0.98 -1.95 20.24
N LEU A 25 -0.70 -0.89 21.00
CA LEU A 25 -1.44 0.38 20.93
C LEU A 25 -1.36 1.01 19.54
N ILE A 26 -0.15 1.06 18.95
CA ILE A 26 0.05 1.60 17.61
C ILE A 26 -0.72 0.79 16.54
N GLN A 27 -0.79 -0.53 16.70
CA GLN A 27 -1.55 -1.38 15.78
C GLN A 27 -3.07 -1.14 15.90
N ARG A 28 -3.60 -0.98 17.12
CA ARG A 28 -5.02 -0.65 17.34
C ARG A 28 -5.39 0.70 16.73
N ASP A 29 -4.58 1.73 16.92
CA ASP A 29 -4.83 3.05 16.34
C ASP A 29 -4.85 3.03 14.80
N ARG A 30 -4.00 2.21 14.19
CA ARG A 30 -3.97 2.02 12.73
C ARG A 30 -5.20 1.28 12.22
N GLU A 31 -5.69 0.29 12.95
CA GLU A 31 -6.94 -0.44 12.63
C GLU A 31 -8.16 0.47 12.80
N ILE A 32 -8.24 1.25 13.90
CA ILE A 32 -9.33 2.21 14.17
C ILE A 32 -9.41 3.29 13.08
N LYS A 33 -8.27 3.85 12.65
CA LYS A 33 -8.23 4.82 11.54
C LYS A 33 -8.67 4.25 10.19
N ARG A 34 -8.61 2.92 10.02
CA ARG A 34 -9.10 2.24 8.81
C ARG A 34 -10.57 1.85 8.90
N SER A 35 -11.09 1.61 10.11
CA SER A 35 -12.49 1.23 10.36
C SER A 35 -13.40 2.43 10.64
N LEU A 36 -12.85 3.62 10.91
CA LEU A 36 -13.62 4.84 11.05
C LEU A 36 -14.40 5.10 9.75
N PRO A 37 -15.74 5.21 9.81
CA PRO A 37 -16.53 5.57 8.65
C PRO A 37 -16.05 6.92 8.11
N LEU A 38 -16.08 7.07 6.80
CA LEU A 38 -15.77 8.34 6.15
C LEU A 38 -16.63 9.43 6.79
N PRO A 39 -16.07 10.62 7.08
CA PRO A 39 -16.86 11.72 7.60
C PRO A 39 -18.04 11.97 6.65
N PRO A 40 -19.26 12.14 7.19
CA PRO A 40 -20.43 12.35 6.36
C PRO A 40 -20.20 13.57 5.48
N LEU A 41 -20.42 13.42 4.17
CA LEU A 41 -20.44 14.55 3.25
C LEU A 41 -21.48 15.54 3.79
N GLY A 42 -21.03 16.76 4.08
CA GLY A 42 -21.86 17.82 4.63
C GLY A 42 -23.15 17.96 3.81
N LYS A 43 -24.28 17.92 4.51
CA LYS A 43 -25.62 18.01 3.96
C LYS A 43 -25.78 19.37 3.26
N SER A 44 -25.77 19.39 1.94
CA SER A 44 -26.35 20.50 1.19
C SER A 44 -27.87 20.36 1.27
N ASN A 45 -28.49 21.29 2.00
CA ASN A 45 -29.93 21.43 2.18
C ASN A 45 -30.69 21.32 0.85
N LEU A 46 -31.62 20.37 0.75
CA LEU A 46 -32.79 20.44 -0.14
C LEU A 46 -33.90 19.57 0.49
N ASN A 47 -35.06 20.20 0.70
CA ASN A 47 -36.20 19.76 1.51
C ASN A 47 -36.88 18.45 1.03
N PRO A 48 -37.59 17.73 1.92
CA PRO A 48 -38.61 16.72 1.57
C PRO A 48 -40.04 17.35 1.56
N PRO A 49 -41.16 16.62 1.36
CA PRO A 49 -41.42 15.29 0.77
C PRO A 49 -42.53 15.32 -0.32
N LEU A 50 -42.74 14.23 -1.09
CA LEU A 50 -44.09 13.95 -1.62
C LEU A 50 -44.39 12.45 -1.68
N LYS A 51 -45.52 12.09 -1.04
CA LYS A 51 -46.19 10.79 -1.04
C LYS A 51 -46.81 10.49 -2.40
N GLY A 52 -46.67 9.23 -2.83
CA GLY A 52 -47.69 8.42 -3.51
C GLY A 52 -48.25 8.88 -4.87
N ALA A 53 -47.96 8.12 -5.93
CA ALA A 53 -48.92 7.80 -7.00
C ALA A 53 -48.43 6.61 -7.83
N LYS A 54 -49.25 5.56 -7.93
CA LYS A 54 -49.15 4.52 -8.96
C LYS A 54 -49.61 5.11 -10.29
N ILE A 55 -48.83 4.98 -11.36
CA ILE A 55 -49.37 4.98 -12.73
C ILE A 55 -48.61 3.93 -13.56
N HIS A 56 -49.35 2.92 -14.04
CA HIS A 56 -48.93 2.06 -15.13
C HIS A 56 -48.85 2.86 -16.42
N SER A 57 -47.75 2.76 -17.18
CA SER A 57 -47.85 2.76 -18.63
C SER A 57 -46.78 1.85 -19.24
N LYS A 58 -47.24 0.90 -20.06
CA LYS A 58 -46.43 0.12 -20.99
C LYS A 58 -45.96 1.07 -22.10
N ILE A 59 -44.64 1.17 -22.30
CA ILE A 59 -44.08 1.55 -23.60
C ILE A 59 -43.03 0.50 -23.95
N ASN A 60 -43.37 -0.32 -24.94
CA ASN A 60 -42.47 -1.22 -25.65
C ASN A 60 -41.71 -0.41 -26.72
N LYS A 61 -40.50 -0.89 -27.06
CA LYS A 61 -39.51 -0.38 -28.04
C LYS A 61 -38.68 0.79 -27.49
N VAL A 62 -37.35 0.71 -27.40
CA VAL A 62 -36.36 0.19 -28.36
C VAL A 62 -35.13 -0.26 -27.55
N ASP A 63 -34.55 -1.42 -27.88
CA ASP A 63 -33.20 -1.83 -27.41
C ASP A 63 -32.16 -0.81 -27.87
N LYS A 64 -31.99 0.25 -27.11
CA LYS A 64 -30.77 1.05 -27.13
C LYS A 64 -29.71 0.16 -26.50
N LYS A 65 -28.90 -0.53 -27.33
CA LYS A 65 -27.63 -1.11 -26.88
C LYS A 65 -26.95 -0.09 -25.98
N ALA A 66 -26.91 -0.40 -24.69
CA ALA A 66 -26.24 0.45 -23.72
C ALA A 66 -24.83 0.73 -24.23
N PRO A 67 -24.33 1.97 -24.14
CA PRO A 67 -22.97 2.27 -24.55
C PRO A 67 -22.04 1.34 -23.77
N ILE A 68 -21.24 0.57 -24.51
CA ILE A 68 -20.24 -0.35 -23.95
C ILE A 68 -19.36 0.51 -23.05
N LYS A 69 -19.56 0.41 -21.72
CA LYS A 69 -18.71 1.15 -20.77
C LYS A 69 -17.28 0.69 -21.01
N PRO A 70 -16.32 1.60 -21.23
CA PRO A 70 -14.94 1.20 -21.41
C PRO A 70 -14.51 0.40 -20.19
N VAL A 71 -14.00 -0.81 -20.42
CA VAL A 71 -13.58 -1.73 -19.35
C VAL A 71 -12.50 -1.03 -18.53
N SER A 72 -12.72 -0.93 -17.22
CA SER A 72 -11.75 -0.30 -16.33
C SER A 72 -10.49 -1.14 -16.26
N TRP A 73 -9.31 -0.53 -16.27
CA TRP A 73 -8.05 -1.27 -16.14
C TRP A 73 -7.99 -2.14 -14.87
N LEU A 74 -8.69 -1.74 -13.80
CA LEU A 74 -8.82 -2.54 -12.58
C LEU A 74 -9.58 -3.85 -12.82
N GLN A 75 -10.58 -3.84 -13.71
CA GLN A 75 -11.32 -5.04 -14.10
C GLN A 75 -10.40 -5.97 -14.91
N LEU A 76 -9.62 -5.42 -15.84
CA LEU A 76 -8.64 -6.19 -16.62
C LEU A 76 -7.62 -6.88 -15.70
N VAL A 77 -7.04 -6.16 -14.74
CA VAL A 77 -6.12 -6.74 -13.73
C VAL A 77 -6.77 -7.88 -12.95
N SER A 78 -8.03 -7.70 -12.53
CA SER A 78 -8.77 -8.73 -11.80
C SER A 78 -9.02 -9.97 -12.65
N GLU A 79 -9.33 -9.80 -13.94
CA GLU A 79 -9.52 -10.90 -14.88
C GLU A 79 -8.22 -11.65 -15.16
N MET A 80 -7.11 -10.95 -15.39
CA MET A 80 -5.77 -11.55 -15.58
C MET A 80 -5.37 -12.37 -14.35
N ARG A 81 -5.55 -11.82 -13.15
CA ARG A 81 -5.30 -12.54 -11.89
C ARG A 81 -6.13 -13.81 -11.77
N ARG A 82 -7.42 -13.77 -12.13
CA ARG A 82 -8.31 -14.94 -12.12
C ARG A 82 -7.83 -16.03 -13.10
N LYS A 83 -7.21 -15.64 -14.21
CA LYS A 83 -6.58 -16.54 -15.19
C LYS A 83 -5.18 -17.01 -14.77
N ASN A 84 -4.69 -16.63 -13.58
CA ASN A 84 -3.32 -16.84 -13.11
C ASN A 84 -2.23 -16.19 -13.98
N ASP A 85 -2.60 -15.20 -14.79
CA ASP A 85 -1.66 -14.41 -15.57
C ASP A 85 -1.13 -13.23 -14.73
N PHE A 86 -0.29 -13.57 -13.75
CA PHE A 86 0.25 -12.59 -12.81
C PHE A 86 1.26 -11.64 -13.45
N ASP A 87 2.00 -12.10 -14.45
CA ASP A 87 3.01 -11.30 -15.14
C ASP A 87 2.35 -10.17 -15.95
N ALA A 88 1.34 -10.48 -16.76
CA ALA A 88 0.59 -9.45 -17.49
C ALA A 88 -0.13 -8.47 -16.53
N ALA A 89 -0.70 -8.98 -15.43
CA ALA A 89 -1.34 -8.15 -14.43
C ALA A 89 -0.37 -7.18 -13.74
N LEU A 90 0.86 -7.62 -13.46
CA LEU A 90 1.91 -6.77 -12.88
C LEU A 90 2.39 -5.73 -13.89
N MET A 91 2.58 -6.10 -15.16
CA MET A 91 2.93 -5.15 -16.21
C MET A 91 1.89 -4.03 -16.31
N LEU A 92 0.60 -4.38 -16.34
CA LEU A 92 -0.47 -3.39 -16.39
C LEU A 92 -0.48 -2.49 -15.15
N CYS A 93 -0.12 -2.99 -13.96
CA CYS A 93 0.03 -2.14 -12.78
C CYS A 93 1.21 -1.17 -12.93
N ARG A 94 2.35 -1.64 -13.45
CA ARG A 94 3.56 -0.82 -13.65
C ARG A 94 3.32 0.32 -14.63
N GLU A 95 2.54 0.10 -15.70
CA GLU A 95 2.11 1.16 -16.62
C GLU A 95 1.28 2.26 -15.95
N LYS A 96 0.60 1.93 -14.84
CA LYS A 96 -0.23 2.88 -14.07
C LYS A 96 0.53 3.51 -12.91
N PHE A 97 1.81 3.21 -12.72
CA PHE A 97 2.63 3.98 -11.77
C PHE A 97 2.76 5.43 -12.25
N PRO A 98 2.78 6.43 -11.33
CA PRO A 98 2.90 6.31 -9.88
C PRO A 98 1.56 6.30 -9.11
N LEU A 99 0.43 5.87 -9.67
CA LEU A 99 -0.84 5.87 -8.94
C LEU A 99 -0.79 4.96 -7.70
N TYR A 100 -1.21 5.48 -6.54
CA TYR A 100 -1.24 4.68 -5.29
C TYR A 100 -2.09 3.40 -5.43
N THR A 101 -3.20 3.48 -6.17
CA THR A 101 -4.06 2.33 -6.45
C THR A 101 -3.35 1.26 -7.25
N ALA A 102 -2.46 1.64 -8.18
CA ALA A 102 -1.65 0.69 -8.94
C ALA A 102 -0.62 -0.02 -8.05
N TYR A 103 0.07 0.70 -7.16
CA TYR A 103 0.93 0.07 -6.15
C TYR A 103 0.16 -0.92 -5.27
N LYS A 104 -1.03 -0.52 -4.79
CA LYS A 104 -1.89 -1.40 -3.99
C LYS A 104 -2.23 -2.69 -4.74
N GLN A 105 -2.66 -2.58 -6.01
CA GLN A 105 -2.98 -3.77 -6.82
C GLN A 105 -1.74 -4.63 -7.10
N ALA A 106 -0.59 -4.04 -7.41
CA ALA A 106 0.66 -4.77 -7.60
C ALA A 106 1.01 -5.63 -6.36
N THR A 107 0.90 -5.08 -5.15
CA THR A 107 1.15 -5.88 -3.92
C THR A 107 0.16 -7.04 -3.76
N ILE A 108 -1.10 -6.88 -4.17
CA ILE A 108 -2.10 -7.95 -4.12
C ILE A 108 -1.72 -9.08 -5.10
N ILE A 109 -1.29 -8.73 -6.30
CA ILE A 109 -0.89 -9.70 -7.32
C ILE A 109 0.36 -10.46 -6.87
N LEU A 110 1.36 -9.76 -6.33
CA LEU A 110 2.58 -10.37 -5.80
C LEU A 110 2.27 -11.37 -4.68
N ARG A 111 1.34 -11.04 -3.76
CA ARG A 111 0.88 -11.98 -2.74
C ARG A 111 0.21 -13.21 -3.34
N SER A 112 -0.71 -13.02 -4.29
CA SER A 112 -1.36 -14.15 -4.96
C SER A 112 -0.35 -15.09 -5.62
N ARG A 113 0.76 -14.56 -6.13
CA ARG A 113 1.86 -15.38 -6.68
C ARG A 113 2.70 -16.04 -5.59
N LEU A 114 2.96 -15.37 -4.46
CA LEU A 114 3.65 -15.96 -3.30
C LEU A 114 2.91 -17.15 -2.67
N ASP A 115 1.57 -17.13 -2.71
CA ASP A 115 0.71 -18.19 -2.20
C ASP A 115 0.51 -19.36 -3.19
N SER A 116 0.97 -19.22 -4.43
CA SER A 116 0.82 -20.26 -5.46
C SER A 116 1.66 -21.51 -5.14
N LYS A 117 1.06 -22.70 -5.33
CA LYS A 117 1.73 -24.01 -5.13
C LYS A 117 2.97 -24.22 -6.02
N LYS A 118 3.13 -23.41 -7.07
CA LYS A 118 4.26 -23.49 -8.02
C LYS A 118 5.47 -22.65 -7.59
N THR A 119 5.39 -21.94 -6.46
CA THR A 119 6.41 -21.00 -6.04
C THR A 119 7.54 -21.73 -5.30
N ASN A 120 8.66 -21.93 -6.00
CA ASN A 120 9.89 -22.45 -5.39
C ASN A 120 10.58 -21.37 -4.54
N THR A 121 11.60 -21.76 -3.77
CA THR A 121 12.30 -20.88 -2.84
C THR A 121 12.94 -19.65 -3.50
N GLU A 122 13.56 -19.80 -4.67
CA GLU A 122 14.23 -18.69 -5.37
C GLU A 122 13.24 -17.69 -5.98
N VAL A 123 12.15 -18.19 -6.56
CA VAL A 123 11.04 -17.35 -7.02
C VAL A 123 10.41 -16.64 -5.82
N ARG A 124 10.25 -17.33 -4.68
CA ARG A 124 9.72 -16.72 -3.45
C ARG A 124 10.60 -15.56 -3.00
N LYS A 125 11.92 -15.72 -2.94
CA LYS A 125 12.87 -14.65 -2.58
C LYS A 125 12.70 -13.44 -3.51
N THR A 126 12.63 -13.69 -4.81
CA THR A 126 12.48 -12.63 -5.83
C THR A 126 11.15 -11.87 -5.65
N LEU A 127 10.05 -12.59 -5.45
CA LEU A 127 8.73 -11.98 -5.24
C LEU A 127 8.63 -11.22 -3.92
N THR A 128 9.23 -11.73 -2.85
CA THR A 128 9.30 -11.03 -1.56
C THR A 128 10.09 -9.73 -1.69
N LEU A 129 11.23 -9.75 -2.40
CA LEU A 129 12.00 -8.55 -2.70
C LEU A 129 11.19 -7.53 -3.52
N GLU A 130 10.48 -7.99 -4.55
CA GLU A 130 9.65 -7.11 -5.36
C GLU A 130 8.50 -6.51 -4.56
N LEU A 131 7.81 -7.31 -3.74
CA LEU A 131 6.73 -6.86 -2.86
C LEU A 131 7.22 -5.76 -1.91
N TYR A 132 8.39 -5.97 -1.32
CA TYR A 132 9.04 -4.99 -0.46
C TYR A 132 9.34 -3.68 -1.20
N ARG A 133 9.95 -3.76 -2.39
CA ARG A 133 10.28 -2.58 -3.21
C ARG A 133 9.05 -1.80 -3.64
N VAL A 134 7.99 -2.49 -4.07
CA VAL A 134 6.71 -1.86 -4.45
C VAL A 134 6.10 -1.13 -3.26
N ALA A 135 6.12 -1.72 -2.07
CA ALA A 135 5.63 -1.07 -0.85
C ALA A 135 6.49 0.15 -0.45
N ALA A 136 7.82 0.04 -0.54
CA ALA A 136 8.75 1.12 -0.22
C ALA A 136 8.65 2.29 -1.22
N ALA A 137 8.52 2.01 -2.51
CA ALA A 137 8.29 3.02 -3.55
C ALA A 137 6.94 3.74 -3.36
N ALA A 138 5.89 3.00 -3.02
CA ALA A 138 4.59 3.61 -2.72
C ALA A 138 4.67 4.58 -1.54
N GLU A 139 5.36 4.20 -0.45
CA GLU A 139 5.57 5.09 0.70
C GLU A 139 6.47 6.28 0.35
N LEU A 140 7.53 6.09 -0.43
CA LEU A 140 8.39 7.17 -0.90
C LEU A 140 7.59 8.27 -1.60
N ILE A 141 6.65 7.89 -2.47
CA ILE A 141 5.87 8.82 -3.29
C ILE A 141 4.65 9.36 -2.52
N HIS A 142 3.91 8.49 -1.81
CA HIS A 142 2.59 8.79 -1.23
C HIS A 142 2.59 8.90 0.29
N SER A 143 3.75 9.08 0.94
CA SER A 143 3.83 9.25 2.39
C SER A 143 2.85 10.31 2.88
N LYS A 144 2.11 9.98 3.94
CA LYS A 144 1.12 10.86 4.60
C LYS A 144 1.59 11.33 5.98
N LYS A 145 2.86 11.10 6.34
CA LYS A 145 3.38 11.46 7.65
C LYS A 145 3.51 12.97 7.79
N MET A 146 3.31 13.47 9.03
CA MET A 146 3.58 14.87 9.39
C MET A 146 4.99 15.26 8.96
N GLY A 147 5.13 16.41 8.29
CA GLY A 147 6.40 16.92 7.76
C GLY A 147 6.76 16.43 6.36
N SER A 148 6.02 15.46 5.79
CA SER A 148 6.17 15.10 4.38
C SER A 148 5.27 15.99 3.52
N ASN A 149 5.87 16.88 2.72
CA ASN A 149 5.12 17.66 1.74
C ASN A 149 4.54 16.72 0.68
N ASN A 150 3.22 16.69 0.53
CA ASN A 150 2.57 15.93 -0.54
C ASN A 150 3.11 16.37 -1.91
N ILE A 151 3.44 15.40 -2.75
CA ILE A 151 3.88 15.69 -4.12
C ILE A 151 2.64 16.07 -4.92
N PRO A 152 2.57 17.26 -5.54
CA PRO A 152 1.44 17.66 -6.36
C PRO A 152 1.20 16.68 -7.52
N PRO A 153 -0.06 16.43 -7.93
CA PRO A 153 -0.39 15.52 -9.04
C PRO A 153 0.34 15.86 -10.34
N SER A 154 0.57 17.15 -10.62
CA SER A 154 1.30 17.60 -11.81
C SER A 154 2.77 17.16 -11.82
N LYS A 155 3.42 17.12 -10.66
CA LYS A 155 4.80 16.62 -10.51
C LYS A 155 4.85 15.10 -10.53
N LEU A 156 3.84 14.43 -9.94
CA LEU A 156 3.74 12.97 -9.98
C LEU A 156 3.69 12.43 -11.40
N LYS A 157 2.90 13.04 -12.30
CA LYS A 157 2.78 12.59 -13.70
C LYS A 157 4.09 12.66 -14.49
N ARG A 158 5.00 13.56 -14.11
CA ARG A 158 6.29 13.72 -14.77
C ARG A 158 7.38 12.87 -14.15
N LEU A 159 7.16 12.30 -12.97
CA LEU A 159 8.17 11.58 -12.20
C LEU A 159 8.76 10.44 -13.03
N ASP A 160 10.08 10.43 -13.14
CA ASP A 160 10.82 9.39 -13.83
C ASP A 160 10.72 8.08 -13.02
N MET A 161 9.84 7.19 -13.46
CA MET A 161 9.57 5.94 -12.77
C MET A 161 10.72 4.95 -12.88
N GLU A 162 11.51 5.00 -13.95
CA GLU A 162 12.69 4.14 -14.09
C GLU A 162 13.72 4.47 -13.02
N ARG A 163 13.94 5.77 -12.76
CA ARG A 163 14.81 6.21 -11.67
C ARG A 163 14.27 5.85 -10.29
N ILE A 164 12.96 5.93 -10.05
CA ILE A 164 12.39 5.47 -8.77
C ILE A 164 12.58 3.96 -8.62
N ASN A 165 12.31 3.20 -9.68
CA ASN A 165 12.45 1.75 -9.66
C ASN A 165 13.90 1.30 -9.47
N SER A 166 14.89 2.10 -9.89
CA SER A 166 16.32 1.81 -9.68
C SER A 166 16.79 2.07 -8.24
N PHE A 167 15.97 2.67 -7.37
CA PHE A 167 16.35 2.89 -5.98
C PHE A 167 16.56 1.55 -5.26
N SER A 168 17.76 1.39 -4.71
CA SER A 168 18.06 0.30 -3.78
C SER A 168 17.43 0.62 -2.42
N PHE A 169 16.20 0.14 -2.20
CA PHE A 169 15.50 0.21 -0.92
C PHE A 169 16.15 -0.76 0.07
N LYS A 170 17.07 -0.27 0.90
CA LYS A 170 17.86 -1.12 1.80
C LYS A 170 17.02 -1.55 3.01
N TYR A 171 16.76 -2.85 3.11
CA TYR A 171 15.96 -3.44 4.20
C TYR A 171 16.50 -3.06 5.59
N ASN A 172 17.81 -3.16 5.82
CA ASN A 172 18.42 -2.88 7.13
C ASN A 172 18.24 -1.43 7.61
N GLN A 173 17.90 -0.49 6.70
CA GLN A 173 17.72 0.93 7.02
C GLN A 173 16.25 1.32 7.14
N LEU A 174 15.39 0.75 6.29
CA LEU A 174 13.97 1.09 6.21
C LEU A 174 13.11 0.16 7.06
N GLY A 175 13.50 -1.11 7.15
CA GLY A 175 12.69 -2.19 7.72
C GLY A 175 11.31 -2.24 7.09
N TYR A 176 10.31 -2.65 7.87
CA TYR A 176 8.93 -2.87 7.39
C TYR A 176 7.86 -2.03 8.12
N LEU A 177 8.15 -1.47 9.30
CA LEU A 177 7.14 -0.81 10.16
C LEU A 177 6.44 0.38 9.51
N GLU A 178 7.15 1.05 8.60
CA GLU A 178 6.71 2.27 7.92
C GLU A 178 6.17 2.03 6.51
N LEU A 179 5.91 0.77 6.16
CA LEU A 179 5.43 0.40 4.84
C LEU A 179 3.95 -0.01 4.92
N PRO A 180 2.99 0.93 4.71
CA PRO A 180 1.57 0.70 4.99
C PRO A 180 0.91 -0.32 4.06
N LEU A 181 1.53 -0.57 2.90
CA LEU A 181 1.06 -1.57 1.96
C LEU A 181 1.44 -2.99 2.36
N LEU A 182 2.38 -3.21 3.29
CA LEU A 182 2.69 -4.54 3.80
C LEU A 182 1.66 -4.98 4.86
N THR A 183 1.30 -6.26 4.81
CA THR A 183 0.42 -6.93 5.78
C THR A 183 1.25 -7.65 6.84
N LYS A 184 0.59 -8.10 7.92
CA LYS A 184 1.23 -8.89 8.99
C LYS A 184 1.87 -10.17 8.44
N GLN A 185 1.25 -10.80 7.44
CA GLN A 185 1.79 -12.01 6.79
C GLN A 185 3.03 -11.68 5.95
N ASP A 186 3.00 -10.60 5.16
CA ASP A 186 4.16 -10.19 4.37
C ASP A 186 5.36 -9.90 5.28
N ILE A 187 5.12 -9.20 6.39
CA ILE A 187 6.15 -8.88 7.39
C ILE A 187 6.76 -10.15 7.94
N ARG A 188 5.94 -11.15 8.31
CA ARG A 188 6.44 -12.45 8.79
C ARG A 188 7.34 -13.11 7.75
N ILE A 189 6.89 -13.21 6.50
CA ILE A 189 7.67 -13.81 5.40
C ILE A 189 9.00 -13.07 5.21
N ILE A 190 8.97 -11.74 5.27
CA ILE A 190 10.16 -10.90 5.13
C ILE A 190 11.14 -11.13 6.28
N VAL A 191 10.66 -11.13 7.54
CA VAL A 191 11.49 -11.34 8.73
C VAL A 191 12.04 -12.77 8.78
N ASP A 192 11.23 -13.77 8.46
CA ASP A 192 11.67 -15.16 8.38
C ASP A 192 12.81 -15.34 7.37
N MET A 193 12.81 -14.53 6.30
CA MET A 193 13.78 -14.64 5.21
C MET A 193 15.03 -13.77 5.40
N TRP A 194 14.89 -12.56 5.95
CA TRP A 194 15.96 -11.56 6.03
C TRP A 194 16.38 -11.21 7.47
N GLY A 195 15.69 -11.76 8.47
CA GLY A 195 15.87 -11.41 9.88
C GLY A 195 15.25 -10.06 10.25
N GLU A 196 15.51 -9.61 11.47
CA GLU A 196 15.09 -8.29 11.93
C GLU A 196 15.99 -7.19 11.33
N PRO A 197 15.42 -6.06 10.86
CA PRO A 197 16.21 -4.97 10.33
C PRO A 197 16.89 -4.21 11.47
N THR A 198 18.05 -3.61 11.19
CA THR A 198 18.77 -2.82 12.18
C THR A 198 17.98 -1.57 12.62
N LYS A 199 17.22 -0.96 11.72
CA LYS A 199 16.43 0.26 11.96
C LYS A 199 15.15 0.29 11.12
N HIS A 200 14.21 1.14 11.54
CA HIS A 200 12.97 1.42 10.82
C HIS A 200 12.89 2.88 10.35
N GLY A 201 13.43 3.15 9.16
CA GLY A 201 13.34 4.43 8.48
C GLY A 201 12.11 4.56 7.58
N THR A 202 11.59 5.78 7.42
CA THR A 202 10.56 6.04 6.41
C THR A 202 11.23 6.31 5.06
N PRO A 203 10.84 5.62 3.96
CA PRO A 203 11.43 5.84 2.63
C PRO A 203 11.47 7.31 2.20
N ARG A 204 10.39 8.06 2.46
CA ARG A 204 10.29 9.51 2.18
C ARG A 204 11.40 10.35 2.83
N VAL A 205 11.84 9.97 4.02
CA VAL A 205 12.90 10.67 4.76
C VAL A 205 14.28 10.23 4.28
N VAL A 206 14.51 8.91 4.20
CA VAL A 206 15.81 8.35 3.82
C VAL A 206 16.23 8.75 2.41
N TYR A 207 15.28 8.81 1.46
CA TYR A 207 15.55 9.16 0.07
C TYR A 207 15.11 10.59 -0.30
N GLN A 208 14.89 11.46 0.69
CA GLN A 208 14.37 12.81 0.46
C GLN A 208 15.20 13.61 -0.56
N LYS A 209 16.53 13.59 -0.41
CA LYS A 209 17.45 14.31 -1.31
C LYS A 209 17.33 13.82 -2.76
N ARG A 210 17.36 12.50 -2.96
CA ARG A 210 17.24 11.90 -4.30
C ARG A 210 15.87 12.16 -4.92
N LEU A 211 14.80 12.06 -4.12
CA LEU A 211 13.45 12.40 -4.59
C LEU A 211 13.35 13.88 -4.98
N HIS A 212 13.98 14.77 -4.22
CA HIS A 212 14.01 16.20 -4.55
C HIS A 212 14.74 16.47 -5.87
N GLU A 213 15.90 15.85 -6.08
CA GLU A 213 16.64 15.92 -7.36
C GLU A 213 15.73 15.49 -8.53
N LEU A 214 15.02 14.36 -8.41
CA LEU A 214 14.09 13.91 -9.44
C LEU A 214 12.96 14.90 -9.73
N LEU A 215 12.48 15.62 -8.71
CA LEU A 215 11.40 16.58 -8.86
C LEU A 215 11.86 17.94 -9.40
N VAL A 216 13.16 18.28 -9.28
CA VAL A 216 13.74 19.57 -9.72
C VAL A 216 14.32 19.47 -11.12
N PHE A 217 15.05 18.40 -11.45
CA PHE A 217 15.70 18.22 -12.76
C PHE A 217 14.73 17.97 -13.92
N GLN A 218 13.42 17.94 -13.67
CA GLN A 218 12.36 17.86 -14.67
C GLN A 218 11.82 19.23 -15.11
N ARG A 219 12.57 20.32 -14.85
CA ARG A 219 12.22 21.71 -15.23
C ARG A 219 12.86 22.18 -16.54
N VAL A 220 13.50 21.30 -17.31
CA VAL A 220 14.09 21.63 -18.62
C VAL A 220 13.19 21.15 -19.74
#